data_AF-A0A8T4HMJ2-F1
#
_entry.id   AF-A0A8T4HMJ2-F1
#
_cell.length_a   1.000
_cell.length_b   1.000
_cell.length_c   1.000
_cell.angle_alpha   90.00
_cell.angle_beta   90.00
_cell.angle_gamma   90.00
#
_symmetry.space_group_name_H-M   'P 1'
#
loop_
_entity.id
_entity.type
_entity.pdbx_description
1 polymer ?
#
loop_
_entity_poly.entity_id
_entity_poly.type
_entity_poly.pdbx_seq_one_letter_code
_entity_poly.pdbx_strand_id
1 'polypeptide(L)'
;MSHSFSQARVAVELLQESADVRAQFAAKVNRLSGGERSLPDDFTPKRIVLGMLLKDREVLTPESIFGFSQITIAQTAKALATRGVSVEVVGIPAARADALRLAS
;
A
#
# COMPACT_ATOMS: atom_id res chain seq x y z
N MET A 1 10.88 4.75 6.56
CA MET A 1 9.94 5.08 5.47
C MET A 1 10.49 4.75 4.08
N SER A 2 11.74 5.09 3.72
CA SER A 2 12.30 4.81 2.39
C SER A 2 12.21 3.33 1.95
N HIS A 3 12.35 2.38 2.87
CA HIS A 3 12.21 0.94 2.56
C HIS A 3 10.79 0.52 2.14
N SER A 4 9.75 1.09 2.74
CA SER A 4 8.35 0.76 2.41
C SER A 4 7.99 1.19 0.98
N PHE A 5 8.57 2.28 0.50
CA PHE A 5 8.37 2.74 -0.88
C PHE A 5 9.05 1.82 -1.90
N SER A 6 10.29 1.39 -1.62
CA SER A 6 10.97 0.41 -2.46
C SER A 6 10.20 -0.92 -2.52
N GLN A 7 9.69 -1.38 -1.38
CA GLN A 7 8.85 -2.58 -1.31
C GLN A 7 7.55 -2.44 -2.12
N ALA A 8 6.88 -1.30 -2.05
CA ALA A 8 5.67 -1.03 -2.83
C ALA A 8 5.94 -1.09 -4.34
N ARG A 9 7.07 -0.51 -4.78
CA ARG A 9 7.51 -0.56 -6.17
C ARG A 9 7.74 -2.01 -6.62
N VAL A 10 8.55 -2.76 -5.89
CA VAL A 10 8.87 -4.16 -6.19
C VAL A 10 7.60 -5.02 -6.22
N ALA A 11 6.67 -4.80 -5.29
CA ALA A 11 5.41 -5.54 -5.26
C ALA A 11 4.57 -5.31 -6.53
N VAL A 12 4.47 -4.07 -7.02
CA VAL A 12 3.77 -3.78 -8.29
C VAL A 12 4.45 -4.45 -9.46
N GLU A 13 5.77 -4.36 -9.55
CA GLU A 13 6.53 -4.98 -10.65
C GLU A 13 6.28 -6.49 -10.69
N LEU A 14 6.41 -7.17 -9.55
CA LEU A 14 6.20 -8.61 -9.48
C LEU A 14 4.75 -9.01 -9.84
N LEU A 15 3.75 -8.23 -9.41
CA LEU A 15 2.35 -8.50 -9.76
C LEU A 15 2.07 -8.27 -11.25
N GLN A 16 2.69 -7.28 -11.88
CA GLN A 16 2.54 -7.02 -13.32
C GLN A 16 3.28 -8.07 -14.17
N GLU A 17 4.47 -8.49 -13.75
CA GLU A 17 5.40 -9.24 -14.58
C GLU A 17 5.33 -10.77 -14.35
N SER A 18 4.84 -11.25 -13.21
CA SER A 18 4.79 -12.68 -12.88
C SER A 18 3.38 -13.21 -12.61
N ALA A 19 2.93 -14.15 -13.45
CA ALA A 19 1.68 -14.87 -13.25
C ALA A 19 1.68 -15.71 -11.96
N ASP A 20 2.81 -16.34 -11.62
CA ASP A 20 2.93 -17.12 -10.39
C ASP A 20 2.78 -16.26 -9.14
N VAL A 21 3.37 -15.06 -9.13
CA VAL A 21 3.21 -14.11 -8.03
C VAL A 21 1.77 -13.65 -7.91
N ARG A 22 1.08 -13.40 -9.04
CA ARG A 22 -0.36 -13.07 -9.01
C ARG A 22 -1.19 -14.20 -8.41
N ALA A 23 -0.97 -15.43 -8.82
CA ALA A 23 -1.68 -16.60 -8.31
C ALA A 23 -1.47 -16.76 -6.79
N GLN A 24 -0.22 -16.64 -6.32
CA GLN A 24 0.09 -16.69 -4.89
C GLN A 24 -0.56 -15.55 -4.11
N PHE A 25 -0.59 -14.35 -4.68
CA PHE A 25 -1.24 -13.19 -4.07
C PHE A 25 -2.77 -13.38 -3.99
N ALA A 26 -3.41 -13.84 -5.07
CA ALA A 26 -4.84 -14.13 -5.10
C ALA A 26 -5.22 -15.20 -4.07
N ALA A 27 -4.44 -16.30 -3.99
CA ALA A 27 -4.63 -17.34 -2.98
C ALA A 27 -4.50 -16.79 -1.55
N LYS A 28 -3.52 -15.90 -1.31
CA LYS A 28 -3.34 -15.24 -0.02
C LYS A 28 -4.52 -14.34 0.33
N VAL A 29 -5.04 -13.57 -0.63
CA VAL A 29 -6.20 -12.69 -0.42
C VAL A 29 -7.45 -13.51 -0.12
N ASN A 30 -7.70 -14.58 -0.87
CA ASN A 30 -8.82 -15.48 -0.64
C ASN A 30 -8.74 -16.08 0.78
N ARG A 31 -7.58 -16.62 1.17
CA ARG A 31 -7.36 -17.19 2.50
C ARG A 31 -7.56 -16.18 3.62
N LEU A 32 -6.95 -14.99 3.53
CA LEU A 32 -7.01 -13.97 4.59
C LEU A 32 -8.37 -13.28 4.69
N SER A 33 -9.18 -13.31 3.64
CA SER A 33 -10.54 -12.81 3.65
C SER A 33 -11.58 -13.87 4.03
N GLY A 34 -11.16 -15.09 4.38
CA GLY A 34 -12.10 -16.19 4.63
C GLY A 34 -12.96 -16.54 3.40
N GLY A 35 -12.46 -16.26 2.20
CA GLY A 35 -13.18 -16.44 0.93
C GLY A 35 -14.03 -15.25 0.49
N GLU A 36 -14.18 -14.19 1.29
CA GLU A 36 -15.00 -13.02 0.94
C GLU A 36 -14.44 -12.20 -0.22
N ARG A 37 -13.12 -12.27 -0.46
CA ARG A 37 -12.46 -11.57 -1.56
C ARG A 37 -11.79 -12.57 -2.49
N SER A 38 -12.11 -12.47 -3.78
CA SER A 38 -11.41 -13.16 -4.85
C SER A 38 -10.81 -12.14 -5.81
N LEU A 39 -9.63 -12.44 -6.34
CA LEU A 39 -8.97 -11.61 -7.34
C LEU A 39 -8.99 -12.33 -8.70
N PRO A 40 -9.13 -11.59 -9.81
CA PRO A 40 -9.02 -12.18 -11.13
C PRO A 40 -7.57 -12.60 -11.44
N ASP A 41 -7.38 -13.56 -12.34
CA ASP A 41 -6.07 -14.13 -12.69
C ASP A 41 -5.11 -13.11 -13.35
N ASP A 42 -5.68 -12.11 -14.02
CA ASP A 42 -4.98 -10.99 -14.64
C ASP A 42 -4.88 -9.75 -13.73
N PHE A 43 -5.12 -9.93 -12.42
CA PHE A 43 -5.10 -8.82 -11.47
C PHE A 43 -3.81 -8.00 -11.59
N THR A 44 -4.00 -6.70 -11.85
CA THR A 44 -2.93 -5.71 -11.78
C THR A 44 -3.35 -4.56 -10.86
N PRO A 45 -2.47 -4.12 -9.95
CA PRO A 45 -2.80 -3.03 -9.05
C PRO A 45 -2.95 -1.71 -9.83
N LYS A 46 -4.03 -0.98 -9.59
CA LYS A 46 -4.26 0.38 -10.14
C LYS A 46 -3.95 1.49 -9.13
N ARG A 47 -3.90 1.11 -7.85
CA ARG A 47 -3.66 2.01 -6.73
C ARG A 47 -2.92 1.29 -5.61
N ILE A 48 -1.96 1.96 -4.99
CA ILE A 48 -1.36 1.57 -3.72
C ILE A 48 -1.76 2.60 -2.68
N VAL A 49 -2.17 2.12 -1.50
CA VAL A 49 -2.44 2.94 -0.33
C VAL A 49 -1.33 2.70 0.70
N LEU A 50 -0.61 3.76 1.05
CA LEU A 50 0.43 3.73 2.07
C LEU A 50 -0.13 4.36 3.35
N GLY A 51 -0.35 3.51 4.35
CA GLY A 51 -0.79 3.96 5.68
C GLY A 51 0.37 4.50 6.50
N MET A 52 0.23 5.71 7.03
CA MET A 52 1.13 6.27 8.04
C MET A 52 0.43 6.30 9.39
N LEU A 53 1.00 5.60 10.37
CA LEU A 53 0.54 5.69 11.75
C LEU A 53 0.85 7.09 12.29
N LEU A 54 -0.20 7.81 12.67
CA LEU A 54 -0.06 9.15 13.25
C LEU A 54 0.09 9.03 14.77
N LYS A 55 1.04 9.78 15.33
CA LYS A 55 1.11 9.99 16.79
C LYS A 55 0.07 11.05 17.13
N ASP A 56 -0.72 10.82 18.18
CA ASP A 56 -1.64 11.77 18.82
C ASP A 56 -2.49 12.67 17.91
N ARG A 57 -3.74 12.27 17.59
CA ARG A 57 -4.82 13.09 16.96
C ARG A 57 -4.43 14.00 15.78
N GLU A 58 -3.21 13.90 15.24
CA GLU A 58 -2.79 14.68 14.10
C GLU A 58 -3.61 14.27 12.88
N VAL A 59 -3.94 15.25 12.05
CA VAL A 59 -4.50 15.03 10.72
C VAL A 59 -3.32 14.93 9.77
N LEU A 60 -3.30 13.92 8.91
CA LEU A 60 -2.29 13.84 7.87
C LEU A 60 -2.48 15.01 6.91
N THR A 61 -1.57 15.97 6.92
CA THR A 61 -1.49 17.05 5.94
C THR A 61 -0.14 16.99 5.23
N PRO A 62 0.01 17.58 4.04
CA PRO A 62 1.32 17.70 3.41
C PRO A 62 2.35 18.28 4.39
N GLU A 63 2.00 19.30 5.17
CA GLU A 63 2.89 19.96 6.15
C GLU A 63 3.25 19.06 7.34
N SER A 64 2.37 18.13 7.73
CA SER A 64 2.64 17.17 8.82
C SER A 64 3.54 16.01 8.38
N ILE A 65 3.75 15.83 7.07
CA ILE A 65 4.69 14.85 6.53
C ILE A 65 6.10 15.46 6.57
N PHE A 66 6.99 14.85 7.36
CA PHE A 66 8.42 15.20 7.40
C PHE A 66 8.98 15.40 5.99
N GLY A 67 9.60 16.55 5.68
CA GLY A 67 9.91 16.96 4.30
C GLY A 67 10.69 15.94 3.45
N PHE A 68 11.58 15.15 4.07
CA PHE A 68 12.30 14.06 3.38
C PHE A 68 11.38 12.93 2.88
N SER A 69 10.27 12.69 3.59
CA SER A 69 9.25 11.72 3.20
C SER A 69 8.43 12.21 2.01
N GLN A 70 8.17 13.52 1.88
CA GLN A 70 7.44 14.07 0.73
C GLN A 70 8.18 13.84 -0.59
N ILE A 71 9.49 14.06 -0.63
CA ILE A 71 10.32 13.84 -1.81
C ILE A 71 10.29 12.36 -2.21
N THR A 72 10.45 11.46 -1.23
CA THR A 72 10.42 10.02 -1.47
C THR A 72 9.04 9.54 -1.96
N ILE A 73 7.96 10.08 -1.40
CA ILE A 73 6.58 9.83 -1.86
C ILE A 73 6.42 10.28 -3.31
N ALA A 74 6.82 11.52 -3.63
CA ALA A 74 6.69 12.08 -4.96
C ALA A 74 7.47 11.27 -6.02
N GLN A 75 8.71 10.87 -5.69
CA GLN A 75 9.52 10.01 -6.57
C GLN A 75 8.87 8.65 -6.80
N THR A 76 8.33 8.03 -5.75
CA THR A 76 7.66 6.72 -5.83
C THR A 76 6.37 6.81 -6.62
N ALA A 77 5.56 7.85 -6.36
CA ALA A 77 4.33 8.12 -7.10
C ALA A 77 4.64 8.32 -8.59
N LYS A 78 5.69 9.06 -8.93
CA LYS A 78 6.12 9.25 -10.32
C LYS A 78 6.54 7.92 -10.96
N ALA A 79 7.33 7.11 -10.28
CA ALA A 79 7.82 5.82 -10.79
C ALA A 79 6.71 4.77 -10.96
N LEU A 80 5.64 4.85 -10.16
CA LEU A 80 4.48 3.96 -10.27
C LEU A 80 3.45 4.47 -11.29
N ALA A 81 3.33 5.79 -11.45
CA ALA A 81 2.46 6.39 -12.45
C ALA A 81 2.85 5.99 -13.88
N THR A 82 4.15 5.84 -14.18
CA THR A 82 4.62 5.32 -15.48
C THR A 82 4.18 3.89 -15.75
N ARG A 83 3.76 3.16 -14.72
CA ARG A 83 3.21 1.79 -14.77
C ARG A 83 1.68 1.77 -14.61
N GLY A 84 1.02 2.93 -14.68
CA GLY A 84 -0.44 3.06 -14.54
C GLY A 84 -0.95 2.92 -13.10
N VAL A 85 -0.08 3.03 -12.10
CA VAL A 85 -0.43 2.83 -10.69
C VAL A 85 -0.38 4.15 -9.92
N SER A 86 -1.50 4.52 -9.30
CA SER A 86 -1.59 5.69 -8.42
C SER A 86 -1.11 5.38 -7.00
N VAL A 87 -0.49 6.35 -6.32
CA VAL A 87 -0.10 6.24 -4.91
C VAL A 87 -0.95 7.18 -4.09
N GLU A 88 -1.62 6.63 -3.09
CA GLU A 88 -2.37 7.36 -2.08
C GLU A 88 -1.70 7.18 -0.73
N VAL A 89 -1.64 8.25 0.06
CA VAL A 89 -1.06 8.23 1.40
C VAL A 89 -2.15 8.61 2.38
N VAL A 90 -2.42 7.73 3.35
CA VAL A 90 -3.49 7.92 4.31
C VAL A 90 -2.96 7.87 5.74
N GLY A 91 -3.47 8.75 6.59
CA GLY A 91 -3.22 8.71 8.02
C GLY A 91 -4.05 7.61 8.68
N ILE A 92 -3.42 6.76 9.49
CA ILE A 92 -4.11 5.80 10.35
C ILE A 92 -4.01 6.32 11.78
N PRO A 93 -5.13 6.75 12.40
CA PRO A 93 -5.13 7.17 13.80
C PRO A 93 -4.73 6.01 14.71
N ALA A 94 -3.88 6.24 15.72
CA ALA A 94 -3.41 5.20 16.64
C ALA A 94 -4.55 4.39 17.29
N ALA A 95 -5.61 5.07 17.75
CA ALA A 95 -6.80 4.43 18.31
C ALA A 95 -7.52 3.45 17.35
N ARG A 96 -7.42 3.68 16.03
CA ARG A 96 -7.98 2.78 15.01
C ARG A 96 -7.03 1.62 14.71
N ALA A 97 -5.73 1.85 14.77
CA ALA A 97 -4.72 0.81 14.57
C ALA A 97 -4.78 -0.28 15.67
N ASP A 98 -5.06 0.11 16.91
CA ASP A 98 -5.19 -0.84 18.02
C ASP A 98 -6.44 -1.72 17.87
N ALA A 99 -7.56 -1.14 17.41
CA ALA A 99 -8.76 -1.92 17.07
C ALA A 99 -8.54 -2.92 15.93
N LEU A 100 -7.70 -2.59 14.94
CA LEU A 100 -7.31 -3.48 13.85
C LEU A 100 -6.38 -4.62 14.30
N ARG A 101 -5.58 -4.42 15.35
CA ARG A 101 -4.69 -5.45 15.92
C ARG A 101 -5.40 -6.44 16.84
N LEU A 102 -6.48 -6.01 17.49
CA LEU A 102 -7.27 -6.86 18.38
C LEU A 102 -8.28 -7.75 17.62
N ALA A 103 -8.52 -7.45 16.34
CA ALA A 103 -9.45 -8.17 15.47
C ALA A 103 -8.75 -9.20 14.54
N SER A 104 -7.42 -9.36 14.65
CA SER A 104 -6.59 -10.23 13.81
C SER A 104 -6.04 -11.45 14.53
#